data_AF-A0A933GFM6-F1
#
_entry.id   AF-A0A933GFM6-F1
#
_cell.length_a   1.000
_cell.length_b   1.000
_cell.length_c   1.000
_cell.angle_alpha   90.00
_cell.angle_beta   90.00
_cell.angle_gamma   90.00
#
_symmetry.space_group_name_H-M   'P 1'
#
loop_
_entity.id
_entity.type
_entity.pdbx_description
1 polymer ?
#
loop_
_entity_poly.entity_id
_entity_poly.type
_entity_poly.pdbx_seq_one_letter_code
_entity_poly.pdbx_strand_id
1 'polypeptide(L)'
;MGGETYSVWLEMLGSLVPDGRTHRLSVVVAGMLRHAVDVAMARFGEDAPGRSAAASLIRAAEESDPEQVGDQVGDLVDRLFRDAKVAGKRVNARGDEYSVLDNAIQEFTSWYAMPWE
;
A
#
# COMPACT_ATOMS: atom_id res chain seq x y z
N MET A 1 12.76 -17.54 0.53
CA MET A 1 12.31 -16.62 -0.53
C MET A 1 11.45 -15.48 -0.01
N GLY A 2 10.31 -15.70 0.67
CA GLY A 2 9.45 -14.59 1.11
C GLY A 2 10.13 -13.55 2.03
N GLY A 3 10.97 -13.99 2.97
CA GLY A 3 11.66 -13.09 3.92
C GLY A 3 12.70 -12.16 3.28
N GLU A 4 13.50 -12.67 2.34
CA GLU A 4 14.54 -11.88 1.66
C GLU A 4 13.94 -10.86 0.69
N THR A 5 12.88 -11.22 -0.04
CA THR A 5 12.16 -10.27 -0.89
C THR A 5 11.52 -9.17 -0.05
N TYR A 6 10.91 -9.54 1.09
CA TYR A 6 10.31 -8.57 1.99
C TYR A 6 11.34 -7.60 2.58
N SER A 7 12.53 -8.08 2.99
CA SER A 7 13.58 -7.20 3.51
C SER A 7 14.07 -6.18 2.47
N VAL A 8 14.20 -6.55 1.20
CA VAL A 8 14.56 -5.61 0.13
C VAL A 8 13.52 -4.49 0.00
N TRP A 9 12.22 -4.82 0.08
CA TRP A 9 11.17 -3.80 0.07
C TRP A 9 11.24 -2.88 1.29
N LEU A 10 11.53 -3.42 2.48
CA LEU A 10 11.70 -2.61 3.69
C LEU A 10 12.90 -1.67 3.59
N GLU A 11 14.04 -2.14 3.08
CA GLU A 11 15.24 -1.31 2.85
C GLU A 11 14.97 -0.20 1.84
N MET A 12 14.25 -0.52 0.76
CA MET A 12 13.86 0.45 -0.26
C MET A 12 12.95 1.53 0.33
N LEU A 13 11.91 1.15 1.07
CA LEU A 13 11.03 2.12 1.74
C LEU A 13 11.79 2.94 2.79
N GLY A 14 12.66 2.30 3.58
CA GLY A 14 13.54 2.97 4.54
C GLY A 14 14.41 4.06 3.92
N SER A 15 14.85 3.84 2.67
CA SER A 15 15.70 4.79 1.93
C SER A 15 14.89 5.86 1.19
N LEU A 16 13.76 5.50 0.60
CA LEU A 16 12.97 6.40 -0.26
C LEU A 16 12.02 7.29 0.53
N VAL A 17 11.41 6.77 1.60
CA VAL A 17 10.34 7.48 2.31
C VAL A 17 10.85 8.78 2.93
N PRO A 18 11.91 8.82 3.77
CA PRO A 18 12.28 10.04 4.51
C PRO A 18 12.33 11.33 3.68
N ASP A 19 12.96 11.29 2.50
CA ASP A 19 13.14 12.46 1.64
C ASP A 19 12.23 12.48 0.40
N GLY A 20 11.52 11.39 0.12
CA GLY A 20 10.68 11.26 -1.06
C GLY A 20 9.43 12.12 -0.98
N ARG A 21 8.98 12.64 -2.13
CA ARG A 21 7.72 13.38 -2.23
C ARG A 21 6.54 12.43 -2.10
N THR A 22 5.58 12.79 -1.24
CA THR A 22 4.39 12.00 -0.91
C THR A 22 3.69 11.44 -2.14
N HIS A 23 3.28 12.28 -3.10
CA HIS A 23 2.57 11.83 -4.30
C HIS A 23 3.36 10.80 -5.13
N ARG A 24 4.70 10.86 -5.16
CA ARG A 24 5.52 9.88 -5.88
C ARG A 24 5.63 8.57 -5.13
N LEU A 25 5.82 8.66 -3.82
CA LEU A 25 5.92 7.49 -2.95
C LEU A 25 4.59 6.73 -2.88
N SER A 26 3.47 7.45 -2.88
CA SER A 26 2.14 6.85 -2.82
C SER A 26 1.85 5.98 -4.05
N VAL A 27 2.25 6.42 -5.24
CA VAL A 27 2.14 5.58 -6.47
C VAL A 27 3.03 4.33 -6.38
N VAL A 28 4.24 4.44 -5.82
CA VAL A 28 5.13 3.28 -5.62
C VAL A 28 4.51 2.26 -4.68
N VAL A 29 4.00 2.71 -3.53
CA VAL A 29 3.35 1.84 -2.55
C VAL A 29 2.08 1.23 -3.12
N ALA A 30 1.26 1.99 -3.83
CA ALA A 30 0.08 1.47 -4.53
C ALA A 30 0.44 0.37 -5.55
N GLY A 31 1.52 0.57 -6.32
CA GLY A 31 2.04 -0.44 -7.24
C GLY A 31 2.52 -1.70 -6.52
N MET A 32 3.18 -1.57 -5.37
CA MET A 32 3.55 -2.72 -4.53
C MET A 32 2.32 -3.50 -4.05
N LEU A 33 1.25 -2.81 -3.65
CA LEU A 33 -0.01 -3.43 -3.23
C LEU A 33 -0.69 -4.15 -4.39
N ARG A 34 -0.73 -3.56 -5.59
CA ARG A 34 -1.28 -4.22 -6.79
C ARG A 34 -0.48 -5.46 -7.18
N HIS A 35 0.84 -5.38 -7.13
CA HIS A 35 1.67 -6.56 -7.33
C HIS A 35 1.39 -7.65 -6.27
N ALA A 36 1.17 -7.27 -5.01
CA ALA A 36 0.82 -8.22 -3.96
C ALA A 36 -0.56 -8.86 -4.19
N VAL A 37 -1.54 -8.13 -4.75
CA VAL A 37 -2.83 -8.68 -5.20
C VAL A 37 -2.63 -9.73 -6.27
N ASP A 38 -1.83 -9.45 -7.32
CA ASP A 38 -1.56 -10.40 -8.40
C ASP A 38 -0.95 -11.71 -7.86
N VAL A 39 0.01 -11.59 -6.94
CA VAL A 39 0.63 -12.74 -6.27
C VAL A 39 -0.39 -13.50 -5.41
N ALA A 40 -1.26 -12.79 -4.69
CA ALA A 40 -2.30 -13.39 -3.86
C ALA A 40 -3.32 -14.16 -4.71
N MET A 41 -3.81 -13.55 -5.79
CA MET A 41 -4.74 -14.18 -6.74
C MET A 41 -4.12 -15.40 -7.40
N ALA A 42 -2.88 -15.31 -7.88
CA ALA A 42 -2.20 -16.44 -8.52
C ALA A 42 -1.97 -17.61 -7.56
N ARG A 43 -1.79 -17.35 -6.26
CA ARG A 43 -1.47 -18.37 -5.26
C ARG A 43 -2.69 -18.97 -4.59
N PHE A 44 -3.72 -18.18 -4.34
CA PHE A 44 -4.85 -18.56 -3.51
C PHE A 44 -6.19 -18.48 -4.25
N GLY A 45 -6.30 -17.65 -5.29
CA GLY A 45 -7.60 -17.36 -5.92
C GLY A 45 -8.65 -16.95 -4.88
N GLU A 46 -9.86 -17.50 -5.01
CA GLU A 46 -10.97 -17.28 -4.08
C GLU A 46 -10.80 -18.00 -2.73
N ASP A 47 -9.85 -18.95 -2.63
CA ASP A 47 -9.60 -19.75 -1.41
C ASP A 47 -8.62 -19.08 -0.43
N ALA A 48 -8.41 -17.77 -0.56
CA ALA A 48 -7.54 -17.03 0.35
C ALA A 48 -8.04 -17.13 1.80
N PRO A 49 -7.17 -17.43 2.79
CA PRO A 49 -7.61 -17.55 4.17
C PRO A 49 -8.23 -16.24 4.68
N GLY A 50 -9.48 -16.28 5.14
CA GLY A 50 -10.32 -15.07 5.31
C GLY A 50 -9.83 -13.99 6.29
N ARG A 51 -8.81 -14.28 7.12
CA ARG A 51 -8.14 -13.32 8.04
C ARG A 51 -6.66 -13.09 7.68
N SER A 52 -6.28 -13.36 6.43
CA SER A 52 -4.92 -13.18 5.94
C SER A 52 -4.77 -11.87 5.16
N ALA A 53 -3.53 -11.39 5.07
CA ALA A 53 -3.15 -10.29 4.18
C ALA A 53 -3.62 -10.52 2.73
N ALA A 54 -3.53 -11.76 2.25
CA ALA A 54 -3.99 -12.12 0.91
C ALA A 54 -5.50 -11.87 0.74
N ALA A 55 -6.33 -12.33 1.68
CA ALA A 55 -7.77 -12.12 1.61
C ALA A 55 -8.14 -10.63 1.72
N SER A 56 -7.47 -9.86 2.59
CA SER A 56 -7.67 -8.41 2.68
C SER A 56 -7.32 -7.70 1.37
N LEU A 57 -6.19 -8.04 0.75
CA LEU A 57 -5.74 -7.44 -0.52
C LEU A 57 -6.71 -7.75 -1.67
N ILE A 58 -7.16 -9.00 -1.78
CA ILE A 58 -8.08 -9.43 -2.83
C ILE A 58 -9.42 -8.68 -2.72
N ARG A 59 -10.01 -8.63 -1.52
CA ARG A 59 -11.25 -7.87 -1.30
C ARG A 59 -11.07 -6.39 -1.61
N ALA A 60 -9.99 -5.79 -1.13
CA ALA A 60 -9.72 -4.37 -1.33
C ALA A 60 -9.52 -4.02 -2.81
N ALA A 61 -9.04 -4.97 -3.63
CA ALA A 61 -8.84 -4.78 -5.05
C ALA A 61 -10.14 -4.68 -5.86
N GLU A 62 -11.24 -5.20 -5.32
CA GLU A 62 -12.60 -5.17 -5.92
C GLU A 62 -13.39 -3.94 -5.48
N GLU A 63 -12.93 -3.21 -4.47
CA GLU A 63 -13.59 -2.03 -3.94
C GLU A 63 -13.24 -0.76 -4.73
N SER A 64 -14.21 0.16 -4.78
CA SER A 64 -14.05 1.48 -5.43
C SER A 64 -14.07 2.64 -4.46
N ASP A 65 -14.38 2.38 -3.19
CA ASP A 65 -14.44 3.36 -2.11
C ASP A 65 -13.12 3.36 -1.31
N PRO A 66 -12.32 4.44 -1.35
CA PRO A 66 -11.06 4.53 -0.62
C PRO A 66 -11.19 4.35 0.90
N GLU A 67 -12.33 4.72 1.50
CA GLU A 67 -12.55 4.52 2.93
C GLU A 67 -12.67 3.03 3.26
N GLN A 68 -13.46 2.29 2.47
CA GLN A 68 -13.61 0.84 2.64
C GLN A 68 -12.31 0.07 2.32
N VAL A 69 -11.57 0.51 1.30
CA VAL A 69 -10.22 -0.02 1.03
C VAL A 69 -9.31 0.24 2.23
N GLY A 70 -9.38 1.44 2.82
CA GLY A 70 -8.62 1.81 4.01
C GLY A 70 -8.92 0.91 5.20
N ASP A 71 -10.18 0.56 5.45
CA ASP A 71 -10.56 -0.37 6.52
C ASP A 71 -10.00 -1.79 6.30
N GLN A 72 -9.81 -2.19 5.05
CA GLN A 72 -9.36 -3.54 4.71
C GLN A 72 -7.84 -3.70 4.70
N VAL A 73 -7.10 -2.69 4.21
CA VAL A 73 -5.63 -2.77 4.02
C VAL A 73 -4.85 -1.70 4.76
N GLY A 74 -5.50 -0.72 5.40
CA GLY A 74 -4.84 0.38 6.11
C GLY A 74 -3.86 -0.10 7.19
N ASP A 75 -4.29 -1.04 8.04
CA ASP A 75 -3.43 -1.66 9.06
C ASP A 75 -2.23 -2.41 8.45
N LEU A 76 -2.42 -3.02 7.29
CA LEU A 76 -1.35 -3.73 6.57
C LEU A 76 -0.32 -2.75 6.02
N VAL A 77 -0.77 -1.64 5.44
CA VAL A 77 0.12 -0.58 4.94
C VAL A 77 0.83 0.10 6.11
N ASP A 78 0.12 0.43 7.20
CA ASP A 78 0.74 1.04 8.38
C ASP A 78 1.82 0.12 8.98
N ARG A 79 1.55 -1.19 9.05
CA ARG A 79 2.54 -2.18 9.47
C ARG A 79 3.77 -2.20 8.55
N LEU A 80 3.59 -2.13 7.23
CA LEU A 80 4.69 -2.07 6.27
C LEU A 80 5.60 -0.87 6.54
N PHE A 81 5.04 0.31 6.80
CA PHE A 81 5.81 1.51 7.13
C PHE A 81 6.53 1.39 8.48
N ARG A 82 5.86 0.83 9.50
CA ARG A 82 6.46 0.55 10.82
C ARG A 82 7.63 -0.42 10.72
N ASP A 83 7.47 -1.50 9.96
CA ASP A 83 8.51 -2.51 9.75
C ASP A 83 9.70 -1.92 8.96
N ALA A 84 9.43 -0.98 8.05
CA ALA A 84 10.46 -0.20 7.35
C ALA A 84 11.05 0.95 8.21
N LYS A 85 10.59 1.13 9.45
CA LYS A 85 11.01 2.18 10.39
C LYS A 85 10.86 3.60 9.85
N VAL A 86 9.81 3.85 9.08
CA VAL A 86 9.52 5.15 8.47
C VAL A 86 8.12 5.65 8.81
N ALA A 87 7.95 6.96 8.86
CA ALA A 87 6.64 7.57 9.10
C ALA A 87 5.86 7.73 7.78
N GLY A 88 4.72 7.03 7.67
CA GLY A 88 3.79 7.20 6.55
C GLY A 88 3.00 8.51 6.63
N LYS A 89 2.64 8.94 7.85
CA LYS A 89 1.97 10.21 8.12
C LYS A 89 2.99 11.34 8.31
N ARG A 90 2.74 12.50 7.71
CA ARG A 90 3.62 13.67 7.76
C ARG A 90 2.83 14.94 7.99
N VAL A 91 3.53 15.97 8.44
CA VAL A 91 3.00 17.31 8.67
C VAL A 91 3.90 18.31 7.94
N ASN A 92 3.35 19.34 7.30
CA ASN A 92 4.15 20.32 6.56
C ASN A 92 4.49 21.48 7.49
N ALA A 93 5.30 22.42 7.01
CA ALA A 93 5.62 23.64 7.76
C ALA A 93 4.40 24.51 8.10
N ARG A 94 3.23 24.26 7.49
CA ARG A 94 1.96 24.97 7.74
C ARG A 94 1.04 24.21 8.71
N GLY A 95 1.43 23.01 9.14
CA GLY A 95 0.62 22.16 10.01
C GLY A 95 -0.37 21.26 9.27
N ASP A 96 -0.40 21.27 7.93
CA ASP A 96 -1.30 20.39 7.18
C ASP A 96 -0.76 18.96 7.22
N GLU A 97 -1.63 18.02 7.60
CA GLU A 97 -1.35 16.60 7.54
C GLU A 97 -1.39 16.12 6.08
N TYR A 98 -0.39 15.35 5.71
CA TYR A 98 -0.40 14.58 4.46
C TYR A 98 0.22 13.23 4.71
N SER A 99 -0.44 12.19 4.21
CA SER A 99 -0.10 10.80 4.52
C SER A 99 0.28 10.09 3.23
N VAL A 100 1.50 9.54 3.18
CA VAL A 100 1.89 8.63 2.09
C VAL A 100 0.97 7.42 2.07
N LEU A 101 0.53 6.97 3.25
CA LEU A 101 -0.39 5.84 3.43
C LEU A 101 -1.76 6.14 2.81
N ASP A 102 -2.38 7.26 3.18
CA ASP A 102 -3.75 7.58 2.74
C ASP A 102 -3.76 7.84 1.23
N ASN A 103 -2.73 8.57 0.74
CA ASN A 103 -2.55 8.76 -0.70
C ASN A 103 -2.24 7.43 -1.41
N ALA A 104 -1.51 6.48 -0.80
CA ALA A 104 -1.26 5.18 -1.43
C ALA A 104 -2.54 4.34 -1.53
N ILE A 105 -3.43 4.42 -0.54
CA ILE A 105 -4.74 3.79 -0.57
C ILE A 105 -5.60 4.41 -1.68
N GLN A 106 -5.60 5.72 -1.79
CA GLN A 106 -6.27 6.43 -2.88
C GLN A 106 -5.76 5.95 -4.24
N GLU A 107 -4.44 6.00 -4.47
CA GLU A 107 -3.81 5.56 -5.72
C GLU A 107 -4.05 4.08 -6.03
N PHE A 108 -4.06 3.22 -5.00
CA PHE A 108 -4.39 1.81 -5.13
C PHE A 108 -5.83 1.63 -5.61
N THR A 109 -6.78 2.36 -5.01
CA THR A 109 -8.20 2.30 -5.34
C THR A 109 -8.45 2.78 -6.77
N SER A 110 -7.87 3.93 -7.15
CA SER A 110 -8.03 4.52 -8.48
C SER A 110 -7.06 3.97 -9.53
N TRP A 111 -6.34 2.89 -9.23
CA TRP A 111 -5.23 2.40 -10.06
C TRP A 111 -5.59 2.23 -11.54
N TYR A 112 -6.76 1.68 -11.85
CA TYR A 112 -7.27 1.49 -13.22
C TYR A 112 -8.23 2.57 -13.71
N ALA A 113 -8.57 3.54 -12.85
CA ALA A 113 -9.42 4.67 -13.18
C ALA A 113 -8.60 5.89 -13.66
N MET A 114 -7.27 5.79 -13.65
CA MET A 114 -6.41 6.85 -14.18
C MET A 114 -6.54 6.91 -15.72
N PRO A 115 -6.88 8.07 -16.29
CA PRO A 115 -6.96 8.23 -17.73
C PRO A 115 -5.53 8.28 -18.28
N TRP A 116 -5.04 7.15 -18.79
CA TRP A 116 -3.82 7.11 -19.59
C TRP A 116 -4.10 7.24 -21.08
N GLU A 117 -5.10 8.05 -21.45
CA GLU A 117 -5.32 8.59 -22.79
C GLU A 117 -5.19 10.12 -22.79
#